data_AF-A0A962IPX4-F1
#
_entry.id   AF-A0A962IPX4-F1
#
_cell.length_a   1.000
_cell.length_b   1.000
_cell.length_c   1.000
_cell.angle_alpha   90.00
_cell.angle_beta   90.00
_cell.angle_gamma   90.00
#
_symmetry.space_group_name_H-M   'P 1'
#
loop_
_entity.id
_entity.type
_entity.pdbx_description
1 polymer ?
#
loop_
_entity_poly.entity_id
_entity_poly.type
_entity_poly.pdbx_seq_one_letter_code
_entity_poly.pdbx_strand_id
1 'polypeptide(L)' 'ALPEQRDLIDKAATLLGRNRSEFMLEVSCDRAREVLLDQVMFNLDERQFEAFERVLHEPPKLSDGLRKLLAVRPTWEVD' A
#
# COMPACT_ATOMS: atom_id res chain seq x y z
N ALA A 1 -23.78 -7.48 13.28
CA ALA A 1 -24.37 -7.11 11.98
C ALA A 1 -25.87 -7.02 12.14
N LEU A 2 -26.48 -5.97 11.60
CA LEU A 2 -27.93 -5.87 11.51
C LEU A 2 -28.45 -7.04 10.64
N PRO A 3 -29.69 -7.52 10.85
CA PRO A 3 -30.26 -8.61 10.07
C PRO A 3 -30.13 -8.40 8.55
N GLU A 4 -30.45 -7.18 8.09
CA GLU A 4 -30.37 -6.79 6.67
C GLU A 4 -28.95 -6.92 6.07
N GLN A 5 -27.91 -6.64 6.87
CA GLN A 5 -26.52 -6.79 6.42
C GLN A 5 -26.17 -8.28 6.25
N ARG A 6 -26.68 -9.15 7.13
CA ARG A 6 -26.45 -10.59 7.05
C ARG A 6 -27.16 -11.16 5.82
N ASP A 7 -28.41 -10.77 5.60
CA ASP A 7 -29.20 -11.23 4.46
C ASP A 7 -28.57 -10.82 3.12
N LEU A 8 -28.06 -9.59 3.03
CA LEU A 8 -27.31 -9.11 1.88
C LEU A 8 -26.07 -9.96 1.60
N ILE A 9 -25.28 -10.23 2.65
CA ILE A 9 -24.05 -11.04 2.56
C ILE A 9 -24.38 -12.50 2.18
N ASP A 10 -25.40 -13.10 2.81
CA ASP A 10 -25.82 -14.47 2.53
C ASP A 10 -26.32 -14.62 1.09
N LYS A 11 -27.04 -13.63 0.58
CA LYS A 11 -27.47 -13.58 -0.84
C LYS A 11 -26.27 -13.51 -1.78
N ALA A 12 -25.28 -12.66 -1.48
CA ALA A 12 -24.07 -12.54 -2.29
C ALA A 12 -23.24 -13.84 -2.28
N ALA A 13 -23.06 -14.45 -1.11
CA ALA A 13 -22.36 -15.72 -0.95
C ALA A 13 -23.05 -16.85 -1.74
N THR A 14 -24.38 -16.91 -1.66
CA THR A 14 -25.20 -17.91 -2.38
C THR A 14 -25.07 -17.78 -3.89
N LEU A 15 -25.08 -16.55 -4.43
CA LEU A 15 -24.91 -16.30 -5.87
C LEU A 15 -23.54 -16.76 -6.40
N LEU A 16 -22.53 -16.77 -5.54
CA LEU A 16 -21.18 -17.23 -5.85
C LEU A 16 -20.95 -18.71 -5.49
N GLY A 17 -21.98 -19.42 -5.02
CA GLY A 17 -21.87 -20.83 -4.63
C GLY A 17 -20.96 -21.08 -3.42
N ARG A 18 -20.80 -20.08 -2.55
CA ARG A 18 -19.93 -20.12 -1.37
C ARG A 18 -20.73 -20.03 -0.08
N ASN A 19 -20.17 -20.52 1.02
CA ASN A 19 -20.75 -20.24 2.32
C ASN A 19 -20.36 -18.82 2.80
N ARG A 20 -21.12 -18.29 3.78
CA ARG A 20 -20.89 -16.94 4.30
C ARG A 20 -19.46 -16.73 4.82
N SER A 21 -18.88 -17.73 5.50
CA SER A 21 -17.54 -17.58 6.09
C SER A 21 -16.47 -17.49 5.02
N GLU A 22 -16.55 -18.31 3.97
CA GLU A 22 -15.66 -18.24 2.80
C GLU A 22 -15.77 -16.90 2.10
N PHE A 23 -17.01 -16.44 1.83
CA PHE A 23 -17.26 -15.15 1.21
C PHE A 23 -16.66 -13.99 2.03
N MET A 24 -16.92 -13.97 3.34
CA MET A 24 -16.41 -12.93 4.22
C MET A 24 -14.89 -12.92 4.32
N LEU A 25 -14.25 -14.10 4.36
CA LEU A 25 -12.79 -14.20 4.40
C LEU A 25 -12.16 -13.63 3.13
N GLU A 26 -12.67 -14.03 1.96
CA GLU A 26 -12.14 -13.58 0.67
C GLU A 26 -12.28 -12.07 0.50
N VAL A 27 -13.48 -11.51 0.72
CA VAL A 27 -13.73 -10.07 0.62
C VAL A 27 -12.87 -9.28 1.62
N SER A 28 -12.66 -9.82 2.82
CA SER A 28 -11.78 -9.17 3.82
C SER A 28 -10.33 -9.17 3.36
N CYS A 29 -9.85 -10.27 2.77
CA CYS A 29 -8.49 -10.36 2.23
C CYS A 29 -8.29 -9.44 1.02
N ASP A 30 -9.26 -9.36 0.11
CA ASP A 30 -9.25 -8.40 -1.00
C ASP A 30 -9.13 -6.97 -0.48
N ARG A 31 -10.00 -6.59 0.46
CA ARG A 31 -9.98 -5.25 1.02
C ARG A 31 -8.70 -4.95 1.79
N ALA A 32 -8.16 -5.93 2.53
CA ALA A 32 -6.88 -5.78 3.20
C ALA A 32 -5.74 -5.53 2.21
N ARG A 33 -5.72 -6.26 1.07
CA ARG A 33 -4.75 -6.03 0.00
C ARG A 33 -4.87 -4.63 -0.59
N GLU A 34 -6.09 -4.17 -0.90
CA GLU A 34 -6.31 -2.81 -1.40
C GLU A 34 -5.77 -1.75 -0.43
N VAL A 35 -6.07 -1.87 0.88
CA VAL A 35 -5.61 -0.93 1.90
C VAL A 35 -4.09 -0.93 2.03
N LEU A 36 -3.45 -2.09 1.92
CA LEU A 36 -1.98 -2.19 1.94
C LEU A 36 -1.37 -1.61 0.65
N LEU A 37 -2.01 -1.84 -0.50
CA LEU A 37 -1.55 -1.33 -1.78
C LEU A 37 -1.72 0.19 -1.91
N ASP A 38 -2.73 0.76 -1.27
CA ASP A 38 -2.92 2.21 -1.15
C ASP A 38 -1.72 2.92 -0.48
N GLN A 39 -0.91 2.18 0.31
CA GLN A 39 0.31 2.73 0.92
C GLN A 39 1.56 2.67 0.02
N VAL A 40 1.49 2.01 -1.13
CA VAL A 40 2.62 1.88 -2.07
C VAL A 40 2.34 2.45 -3.46
N MET A 41 1.08 2.77 -3.78
CA MET A 41 0.72 3.48 -5.00
C MET A 41 0.59 4.98 -4.76
N PHE A 42 1.46 5.76 -5.41
CA PHE A 42 1.35 7.21 -5.47
C PHE A 42 0.69 7.61 -6.79
N ASN A 43 -0.56 8.09 -6.71
CA ASN A 43 -1.21 8.69 -7.87
C ASN A 43 -0.68 10.11 -8.08
N LEU A 44 -0.09 10.36 -9.24
CA LEU A 44 0.45 11.66 -9.64
C LEU A 44 -0.30 12.15 -10.88
N ASP A 45 -0.70 13.42 -10.88
CA ASP A 45 -1.08 14.09 -12.13
C ASP A 45 0.16 14.37 -13.00
N GLU A 46 -0.06 14.81 -14.24
CA GLU A 46 1.01 15.06 -15.22
C GLU A 46 2.09 16.02 -14.70
N ARG A 47 1.69 17.10 -14.00
CA ARG A 47 2.64 18.09 -13.48
C ARG A 47 3.44 17.55 -12.31
N GLN A 48 2.80 16.77 -11.44
CA GLN A 48 3.45 16.11 -10.32
C GLN A 48 4.44 15.05 -10.82
N PHE A 49 4.09 14.31 -11.87
CA PHE A 49 4.95 13.32 -12.49
C PHE A 49 6.17 13.96 -13.16
N GLU A 50 6.00 15.04 -13.92
CA GLU A 50 7.12 15.81 -14.50
C GLU A 50 8.07 16.36 -13.43
N ALA A 51 7.52 16.88 -12.33
CA ALA A 51 8.32 17.38 -11.21
C ALA A 51 9.11 16.25 -10.53
N PHE A 52 8.49 15.08 -10.38
CA PHE A 52 9.15 13.88 -9.86
C PHE A 52 10.29 13.41 -10.77
N GLU A 53 10.04 13.26 -12.07
CA GLU A 53 11.06 12.87 -13.06
C GLU A 53 12.25 13.83 -13.04
N ARG A 54 12.02 15.14 -13.00
CA ARG A 54 13.10 16.13 -12.92
C ARG A 54 13.99 15.90 -11.69
N VAL A 55 13.40 15.68 -10.52
CA VAL A 55 14.16 15.41 -9.28
C VAL A 55 14.87 14.06 -9.34
N LEU A 56 14.27 13.06 -9.98
CA LEU A 56 14.85 11.73 -10.13
C LEU A 56 16.13 11.73 -10.97
N HIS A 57 16.19 12.58 -12.01
CA HIS A 57 17.37 12.71 -12.88
C HIS A 57 18.41 13.71 -12.35
N GLU A 58 18.10 14.48 -11.31
CA GLU A 58 19.07 15.38 -10.68
C GLU A 58 20.03 14.62 -9.75
N PRO A 59 21.35 14.91 -9.80
CA PRO A 59 22.28 14.33 -8.84
C PRO A 59 21.91 14.77 -7.41
N PRO A 60 22.01 13.87 -6.41
CA PRO A 60 21.61 14.19 -5.05
C PRO A 60 22.47 15.34 -4.50
N LYS A 61 21.81 16.41 -4.05
CA LYS A 61 22.48 17.50 -3.35
C LYS A 61 22.92 17.00 -1.98
N LEU A 62 24.23 16.97 -1.75
CA LEU A 62 24.83 16.56 -0.48
C LEU A 62 24.59 17.61 0.61
N SER A 63 23.37 17.62 1.15
CA SER A 63 23.03 18.39 2.34
C SER A 63 23.89 17.94 3.54
N ASP A 64 24.07 18.81 4.53
CA ASP A 64 24.82 18.46 5.74
C ASP A 64 24.22 17.25 6.45
N GLY A 65 22.88 17.11 6.42
CA GLY A 65 22.16 15.95 6.96
C GLY A 65 22.46 14.67 6.18
N LEU A 66 22.42 14.71 4.84
CA LEU A 66 22.71 13.56 4.00
C LEU A 66 24.18 13.12 4.14
N ARG A 67 25.12 14.06 4.24
CA ARG A 67 26.53 13.76 4.51
C ARG A 67 26.72 13.07 5.86
N LYS A 68 26.06 13.55 6.91
CA LYS A 68 26.09 12.89 8.23
C LYS A 68 25.52 11.49 8.17
N LEU A 69 24.40 11.29 7.47
CA LEU A 69 23.76 9.99 7.28
C LEU A 69 24.68 8.99 6.56
N LEU A 70 25.29 9.40 5.44
CA LEU A 70 26.19 8.54 4.67
C LEU A 70 27.51 8.23 5.39
N ALA A 71 27.88 9.02 6.40
CA ALA A 71 29.05 8.77 7.25
C ALA A 71 28.75 7.84 8.45
N VAL A 72 27.49 7.46 8.66
CA VAL A 72 27.13 6.52 9.73
C VAL A 72 27.67 5.13 9.36
N ARG A 73 28.58 4.60 10.19
CA ARG A 73 29.03 3.21 10.06
C ARG A 73 27.84 2.28 10.33
N PRO A 74 27.47 1.39 9.40
CA PRO A 74 26.39 0.44 9.62
C PRO A 74 26.68 -0.46 10.82
N THR A 75 25.67 -0.74 11.64
CA THR A 75 25.82 -1.55 12.87
C THR A 75 26.10 -3.04 12.61
N TRP A 76 25.92 -3.50 11.37
CA TRP A 76 26.18 -4.88 10.94
C TRP A 76 27.55 -5.06 10.30
N GLU A 77 28.31 -3.98 10.07
CA GLU A 77 29.73 -4.04 9.72
C GLU A 77 30.51 -4.22 11.03
N VAL A 78 30.54 -5.47 11.49
CA VAL A 78 31.45 -5.91 12.56
C VAL A 78 32.84 -6.02 11.94
N ASP A 79 33.83 -5.33 12.52
CA ASP A 79 35.25 -5.48 12.16
C ASP A 79 35.73 -6.93 12.31
#